data_AF-A0A438Y084-F1
#
_entry.id   AF-A0A438Y084-F1
#
_cell.length_a   1.000
_cell.length_b   1.000
_cell.length_c   1.000
_cell.angle_alpha   90.00
_cell.angle_beta   90.00
_cell.angle_gamma   90.00
#
_symmetry.space_group_name_H-M   'P 1'
#
loop_
_entity.id
_entity.type
_entity.pdbx_description
1 polymer ?
#
loop_
_entity_poly.entity_id
_entity_poly.type
_entity_poly.pdbx_seq_one_letter_code
_entity_poly.pdbx_strand_id
1 'polypeptide(L)'
;MYEKNPFTLSLSLASSLLNAEDNGFFISAGYQIGEAAQMVKNTGELKKLSDTYENLSNLLNNFNNLNQAVTNASSPSEINAAIDNLKANTQGLTGEKTNSPAYQAVSLVLNAAVGLWNVIAYNVQCGPGKSGQQSVTFDGQPGHNSSSINCNLTGYNNGVSGPLSIENFKKLNNAYQAIQQALKEGNGFPVLDNAGKSVTIKITT
;
A
#
# COMPACT_ATOMS: atom_id res chain seq x y z
N MET A 1 -70.77 66.38 37.11
CA MET A 1 -71.34 66.53 35.74
C MET A 1 -70.40 65.83 34.77
N TYR A 2 -70.97 64.98 33.90
CA TYR A 2 -70.38 64.29 32.72
C TYR A 2 -69.24 63.27 32.95
N GLU A 3 -69.09 62.14 32.24
CA GLU A 3 -69.93 61.16 31.54
C GLU A 3 -68.99 59.95 31.22
N LYS A 4 -69.50 58.72 31.08
CA LYS A 4 -68.71 57.49 30.86
C LYS A 4 -68.16 57.38 29.43
N ASN A 5 -67.01 56.71 29.24
CA ASN A 5 -66.74 56.00 27.98
C ASN A 5 -65.80 54.79 28.13
N PRO A 6 -66.23 53.57 27.77
CA PRO A 6 -65.39 52.39 27.59
C PRO A 6 -65.15 52.11 26.10
N PHE A 7 -63.90 51.95 25.63
CA PHE A 7 -63.65 51.40 24.29
C PHE A 7 -62.31 50.65 24.20
N THR A 8 -62.40 49.44 23.67
CA THR A 8 -61.37 48.45 23.33
C THR A 8 -60.45 48.92 22.20
N LEU A 9 -59.14 48.64 22.29
CA LEU A 9 -58.24 48.73 21.14
C LEU A 9 -57.59 47.36 20.86
N SER A 10 -58.12 46.69 19.86
CA SER A 10 -57.63 45.43 19.31
C SER A 10 -56.49 45.72 18.33
N LEU A 11 -55.27 45.23 18.58
CA LEU A 11 -54.19 45.28 17.60
C LEU A 11 -54.33 44.05 16.68
N SER A 12 -55.01 44.23 15.56
CA SER A 12 -55.16 43.21 14.52
C SER A 12 -53.83 42.94 13.82
N LEU A 13 -53.25 41.75 14.04
CA LEU A 13 -52.24 41.16 13.15
C LEU A 13 -52.95 40.80 11.84
N ALA A 14 -52.98 41.75 10.91
CA ALA A 14 -53.45 41.50 9.56
C ALA A 14 -52.44 40.59 8.85
N SER A 15 -52.89 39.37 8.58
CA SER A 15 -52.27 38.36 7.76
C SER A 15 -51.91 38.94 6.38
N SER A 16 -50.63 39.11 6.10
CA SER A 16 -50.15 39.19 4.72
C SER A 16 -50.13 37.77 4.15
N LEU A 17 -51.27 37.36 3.60
CA LEU A 17 -51.34 36.28 2.64
C LEU A 17 -50.78 36.77 1.29
N LEU A 18 -49.94 35.93 0.70
CA LEU A 18 -49.70 35.74 -0.74
C LEU A 18 -48.73 36.71 -1.46
N ASN A 19 -47.50 36.23 -1.64
CA ASN A 19 -47.00 35.82 -2.95
C ASN A 19 -45.94 34.73 -2.74
N ALA A 20 -46.41 33.50 -2.47
CA ALA A 20 -45.59 32.32 -2.67
C ALA A 20 -45.65 32.01 -4.17
N GLU A 21 -44.75 32.60 -4.94
CA GLU A 21 -44.33 31.99 -6.20
C GLU A 21 -43.52 30.73 -5.83
N ASP A 22 -43.87 29.62 -6.47
CA ASP A 22 -43.79 28.23 -6.01
C ASP A 22 -42.37 27.63 -5.83
N ASN A 23 -41.36 28.47 -5.58
CA ASN A 23 -39.96 28.09 -5.32
C ASN A 23 -39.29 28.98 -4.24
N GLY A 24 -40.07 29.62 -3.37
CA GLY A 24 -39.58 30.56 -2.35
C GLY A 24 -38.82 29.87 -1.21
N PHE A 25 -37.50 30.04 -1.18
CA PHE A 25 -36.61 29.63 -0.09
C PHE A 25 -36.80 30.51 1.15
N PHE A 26 -37.29 29.94 2.25
CA PHE A 26 -37.40 30.63 3.55
C PHE A 26 -36.15 30.36 4.41
N ILE A 27 -35.25 31.33 4.54
CA ILE A 27 -34.30 31.36 5.66
C ILE A 27 -35.02 31.98 6.85
N SER A 28 -35.28 31.18 7.89
CA SER A 28 -35.61 31.75 9.20
C SER A 28 -34.31 31.92 9.99
N ALA A 29 -33.90 33.18 10.22
CA ALA A 29 -32.95 33.47 11.29
C ALA A 29 -33.74 33.42 12.61
N GLY A 30 -33.72 32.27 13.29
CA GLY A 30 -34.42 32.10 14.55
C GLY A 30 -33.80 32.95 15.66
N TYR A 31 -34.54 33.93 16.17
CA TYR A 31 -34.31 34.48 17.51
C TYR A 31 -35.00 33.55 18.52
N GLN A 32 -34.21 32.96 19.42
CA GLN A 32 -34.63 31.90 20.35
C GLN A 32 -35.35 32.52 21.56
N ILE A 33 -36.67 32.32 21.68
CA ILE A 33 -37.41 32.56 22.93
C ILE A 33 -38.13 31.25 23.30
N GLY A 34 -37.65 30.57 24.34
CA GLY A 34 -38.27 29.36 24.89
C GLY A 34 -37.87 28.04 24.22
N GLU A 35 -37.93 26.94 24.98
CA GLU A 35 -37.41 25.59 24.68
C GLU A 35 -38.08 24.83 23.51
N ALA A 36 -38.19 25.43 22.33
CA ALA A 36 -38.57 24.70 21.12
C ALA A 36 -37.76 25.21 19.92
N ALA A 37 -36.61 24.58 19.65
CA ALA A 37 -35.91 24.76 18.39
C ALA A 37 -36.71 24.07 17.27
N GLN A 38 -37.47 24.85 16.50
CA GLN A 38 -38.19 24.33 15.35
C GLN A 38 -37.21 24.09 14.19
N MET A 39 -36.64 22.89 14.11
CA MET A 39 -35.94 22.45 12.90
C MET A 39 -36.94 22.30 11.75
N VAL A 40 -36.83 23.16 10.74
CA VAL A 40 -37.66 23.13 9.54
C VAL A 40 -37.33 21.87 8.71
N LYS A 41 -38.36 21.07 8.38
CA LYS A 41 -38.31 19.87 7.54
C LYS A 41 -38.08 20.18 6.05
N ASN A 42 -37.01 20.90 5.70
CA ASN A 42 -36.68 21.15 4.28
C ASN A 42 -35.22 20.79 3.91
N THR A 43 -34.62 19.87 4.66
CA THR A 43 -33.24 19.40 4.44
C THR A 43 -33.10 18.49 3.21
N GLY A 44 -34.18 17.85 2.75
CA GLY A 44 -34.13 16.93 1.61
C GLY A 44 -33.89 17.62 0.26
N GLU A 45 -34.60 18.71 -0.02
CA GLU A 45 -34.45 19.46 -1.28
C GLU A 45 -33.16 20.26 -1.32
N LEU A 46 -32.77 20.88 -0.20
CA LEU A 46 -31.48 21.56 -0.07
C LEU A 46 -30.30 20.58 -0.15
N LYS A 47 -30.44 19.38 0.41
CA LYS A 47 -29.46 18.31 0.23
C LYS A 47 -29.38 17.87 -1.23
N LYS A 48 -30.51 17.65 -1.91
CA LYS A 48 -30.54 17.32 -3.35
C LYS A 48 -29.88 18.42 -4.19
N LEU A 49 -30.12 19.69 -3.87
CA LEU A 49 -29.48 20.82 -4.54
C LEU A 49 -27.96 20.82 -4.30
N SER A 50 -27.53 20.67 -3.04
CA SER A 50 -26.11 20.56 -2.68
C SER A 50 -25.43 19.41 -3.41
N ASP A 51 -26.02 18.21 -3.37
CA ASP A 51 -25.51 17.02 -4.04
C ASP A 51 -25.47 17.23 -5.57
N THR A 52 -26.42 17.97 -6.15
CA THR A 52 -26.43 18.34 -7.59
C THR A 52 -25.29 19.32 -7.94
N TYR A 53 -25.03 20.32 -7.09
CA TYR A 53 -23.90 21.24 -7.28
C TYR A 53 -22.55 20.54 -7.15
N GLU A 54 -22.40 19.63 -6.20
CA GLU A 54 -21.18 18.81 -6.04
C GLU A 54 -20.95 17.94 -7.29
N ASN A 55 -21.99 17.27 -7.78
CA ASN A 55 -21.93 16.48 -9.00
C ASN A 55 -21.57 17.32 -10.23
N LEU A 56 -22.16 18.50 -10.38
CA LEU A 56 -21.82 19.43 -11.46
C LEU A 56 -20.36 19.88 -11.36
N SER A 57 -19.88 20.21 -10.16
CA SER A 57 -18.49 20.60 -9.93
C SER A 57 -17.52 19.48 -10.32
N ASN A 58 -17.81 18.24 -9.92
CA ASN A 58 -17.02 17.07 -10.30
C ASN A 58 -17.04 16.82 -11.82
N LEU A 59 -18.20 17.00 -12.48
CA LEU A 59 -18.31 16.86 -13.93
C LEU A 59 -17.48 17.92 -14.67
N LEU A 60 -17.51 19.17 -14.22
CA LEU A 60 -16.72 20.26 -14.80
C LEU A 60 -15.22 20.02 -14.62
N ASN A 61 -14.80 19.53 -13.45
CA ASN A 61 -13.40 19.13 -13.21
C ASN A 61 -12.97 18.00 -14.14
N ASN A 62 -13.81 16.98 -14.32
CA ASN A 62 -13.54 15.87 -15.23
C ASN A 62 -13.48 16.33 -16.70
N PHE A 63 -14.37 17.23 -17.12
CA PHE A 63 -14.37 17.80 -18.46
C PHE A 63 -13.08 18.61 -18.71
N ASN A 64 -12.64 19.41 -17.74
CA ASN A 64 -11.39 20.17 -17.85
C ASN A 64 -10.17 19.24 -17.97
N ASN A 65 -10.10 18.18 -17.15
CA ASN A 65 -9.04 17.17 -17.23
C ASN A 65 -9.03 16.46 -18.59
N LEU A 66 -10.22 16.09 -19.11
CA LEU A 66 -10.34 15.45 -20.42
C LEU A 66 -9.92 16.39 -21.55
N ASN A 67 -10.33 17.66 -21.51
CA ASN A 67 -9.96 18.65 -22.51
C ASN A 67 -8.43 18.87 -22.54
N GLN A 68 -7.79 18.91 -21.37
CA GLN A 68 -6.33 18.96 -21.27
C GLN A 68 -5.69 17.68 -21.85
N ALA A 69 -6.21 16.50 -21.53
CA ALA A 69 -5.68 15.24 -22.04
C ALA A 69 -5.78 15.16 -23.58
N VAL A 70 -6.90 15.58 -24.18
CA VAL A 70 -7.08 15.65 -25.63
C VAL A 70 -6.11 16.65 -26.27
N THR A 71 -5.90 17.81 -25.63
CA THR A 71 -4.95 18.82 -26.09
C THR A 71 -3.52 18.27 -26.10
N ASN A 72 -3.09 17.66 -25.00
CA ASN A 72 -1.77 17.05 -24.88
C ASN A 72 -1.59 15.89 -25.87
N ALA A 73 -2.60 15.03 -26.02
CA ALA A 73 -2.57 13.90 -26.95
C ALA A 73 -2.57 14.31 -28.42
N SER A 74 -2.98 15.54 -28.73
CA SER A 74 -2.93 16.08 -30.10
C SER A 74 -1.61 16.80 -30.40
N SER A 75 -0.72 16.95 -29.42
CA SER A 75 0.56 17.62 -29.55
C SER A 75 1.73 16.62 -29.61
N PRO A 76 2.44 16.50 -30.76
CA PRO A 76 3.59 15.61 -30.87
C PRO A 76 4.71 15.89 -29.87
N SER A 77 4.91 17.16 -29.46
CA SER A 77 5.93 17.52 -28.47
C SER A 77 5.59 16.99 -27.08
N GLU A 78 4.32 17.10 -26.67
CA GLU A 78 3.85 16.58 -25.38
C GLU A 78 3.91 15.06 -25.35
N ILE A 79 3.54 14.40 -26.46
CA ILE A 79 3.68 12.94 -26.60
C ILE A 79 5.14 12.52 -26.44
N ASN A 80 6.07 13.17 -27.14
CA ASN A 80 7.49 12.82 -27.06
C ASN A 80 8.08 13.10 -25.67
N ALA A 81 7.71 14.21 -25.03
CA ALA A 81 8.12 14.50 -23.66
C ALA A 81 7.64 13.43 -22.67
N ALA A 82 6.39 12.97 -22.81
CA ALA A 82 5.86 11.87 -22.00
C ALA A 82 6.62 10.56 -22.24
N ILE A 83 6.94 10.23 -23.50
CA ILE A 83 7.75 9.05 -23.87
C ILE A 83 9.14 9.13 -23.25
N ASP A 84 9.81 10.27 -23.34
CA ASP A 84 11.17 10.44 -22.81
C ASP A 84 11.19 10.35 -21.28
N ASN A 85 10.17 10.91 -20.60
CA ASN A 85 9.97 10.72 -19.16
C ASN A 85 9.77 9.24 -18.81
N LEU A 86 8.96 8.50 -19.57
CA LEU A 86 8.76 7.07 -19.36
C LEU A 86 10.04 6.26 -19.55
N LYS A 87 10.84 6.58 -20.58
CA LYS A 87 12.14 5.93 -20.81
C LYS A 87 13.11 6.22 -19.67
N ALA A 88 13.22 7.48 -19.24
CA ALA A 88 14.08 7.87 -18.12
C ALA A 88 13.66 7.18 -16.82
N ASN A 89 12.36 7.13 -16.52
CA ASN A 89 11.83 6.41 -15.36
C ASN A 89 12.13 4.91 -15.44
N THR A 90 11.95 4.29 -16.60
CA THR A 90 12.27 2.87 -16.80
C THR A 90 13.75 2.63 -16.55
N GLN A 91 14.63 3.46 -17.13
CA GLN A 91 16.07 3.36 -16.92
C GLN A 91 16.45 3.53 -15.44
N GLY A 92 15.86 4.49 -14.74
CA GLY A 92 16.09 4.69 -13.31
C GLY A 92 15.57 3.53 -12.45
N LEU A 93 14.48 2.87 -12.86
CA LEU A 93 13.92 1.72 -12.17
C LEU A 93 14.69 0.42 -12.44
N THR A 94 15.13 0.17 -13.67
CA THR A 94 15.68 -1.14 -14.02
C THR A 94 17.18 -1.13 -14.29
N GLY A 95 17.72 -0.02 -14.78
CA GLY A 95 19.13 0.11 -15.20
C GLY A 95 20.07 0.68 -14.16
N GLU A 96 19.58 1.03 -12.98
CA GLU A 96 20.37 1.54 -11.86
C GLU A 96 20.31 0.62 -10.64
N LYS A 97 21.34 0.67 -9.79
CA LYS A 97 21.36 -0.03 -8.50
C LYS A 97 20.94 0.88 -7.35
N THR A 98 21.63 2.02 -7.21
CA THR A 98 21.57 2.87 -6.02
C THR A 98 20.26 3.63 -5.91
N ASN A 99 19.86 4.32 -6.99
CA ASN A 99 18.64 5.15 -6.99
C ASN A 99 17.41 4.38 -7.46
N SER A 100 17.56 3.11 -7.86
CA SER A 100 16.44 2.28 -8.26
C SER A 100 15.71 1.76 -7.02
N PRO A 101 14.46 2.18 -6.77
CA PRO A 101 13.66 1.57 -5.70
C PRO A 101 13.38 0.08 -5.96
N ALA A 102 13.30 -0.35 -7.23
CA ALA A 102 13.08 -1.75 -7.57
C ALA A 102 14.30 -2.63 -7.22
N TYR A 103 15.51 -2.17 -7.53
CA TYR A 103 16.73 -2.85 -7.14
C TYR A 103 16.87 -2.90 -5.61
N GLN A 104 16.64 -1.78 -4.92
CA GLN A 104 16.73 -1.75 -3.46
C GLN A 104 15.74 -2.70 -2.80
N ALA A 105 14.51 -2.82 -3.31
CA ALA A 105 13.52 -3.78 -2.82
C ALA A 105 13.99 -5.24 -2.95
N VAL A 106 14.52 -5.63 -4.11
CA VAL A 106 15.06 -7.00 -4.32
C VAL A 106 16.26 -7.25 -3.41
N SER A 107 17.15 -6.27 -3.29
CA SER A 107 18.31 -6.33 -2.39
C SER A 107 17.92 -6.54 -0.95
N LEU A 108 16.90 -5.81 -0.48
CA LEU A 108 16.37 -5.95 0.87
C LEU A 108 15.85 -7.37 1.12
N VAL A 109 15.05 -7.92 0.20
CA VAL A 109 14.48 -9.28 0.36
C VAL A 109 15.58 -10.34 0.40
N LEU A 110 16.57 -10.26 -0.50
CA LEU A 110 17.68 -11.22 -0.54
C LEU A 110 18.53 -11.15 0.74
N ASN A 111 18.91 -9.94 1.17
CA ASN A 111 19.69 -9.75 2.38
C ASN A 111 18.90 -10.13 3.64
N ALA A 112 17.60 -9.88 3.68
CA ALA A 112 16.74 -10.30 4.79
C ALA A 112 16.60 -11.82 4.87
N ALA A 113 16.45 -12.52 3.74
CA ALA A 113 16.39 -13.99 3.72
C ALA A 113 17.71 -14.62 4.19
N VAL A 114 18.85 -14.11 3.70
CA VAL A 114 20.18 -14.51 4.14
C VAL A 114 20.37 -14.21 5.63
N GLY A 115 20.02 -13.00 6.06
CA GLY A 115 20.15 -12.55 7.45
C GLY A 115 19.31 -13.39 8.41
N LEU A 116 18.07 -13.72 8.02
CA LEU A 116 17.21 -14.62 8.79
C LEU A 116 17.89 -15.98 8.97
N TRP A 117 18.40 -16.59 7.90
CA TRP A 117 19.10 -17.86 8.00
C TRP A 117 20.33 -17.75 8.91
N ASN A 118 21.14 -16.70 8.79
CA ASN A 118 22.29 -16.46 9.66
C ASN A 118 21.93 -16.42 11.15
N VAL A 119 20.73 -15.94 11.49
CA VAL A 119 20.27 -15.86 12.87
C VAL A 119 19.76 -17.21 13.38
N ILE A 120 18.99 -17.94 12.56
CA ILE A 120 18.27 -19.14 13.04
C ILE A 120 19.01 -20.45 12.81
N ALA A 121 19.92 -20.52 11.82
CA ALA A 121 20.45 -21.78 11.29
C ALA A 121 21.07 -22.69 12.35
N TYR A 122 21.85 -22.13 13.27
CA TYR A 122 22.55 -22.92 14.30
C TYR A 122 21.60 -23.68 15.24
N ASN A 123 20.34 -23.24 15.38
CA ASN A 123 19.31 -23.92 16.18
C ASN A 123 18.40 -24.84 15.36
N VAL A 124 18.52 -24.84 14.03
CA VAL A 124 17.71 -25.72 13.18
C VAL A 124 18.24 -27.14 13.29
N GLN A 125 17.47 -28.01 13.94
CA GLN A 125 17.80 -29.43 14.06
C GLN A 125 17.70 -30.10 12.69
N CYS A 126 18.73 -30.86 12.32
CA CYS A 126 18.76 -31.63 11.09
C CYS A 126 19.49 -32.96 11.28
N GLY A 127 19.17 -33.94 10.43
CA GLY A 127 19.79 -35.25 10.50
C GLY A 127 19.04 -36.32 9.71
N PRO A 128 19.58 -37.55 9.65
CA PRO A 128 18.95 -38.66 8.95
C PRO A 128 17.68 -39.17 9.66
N GLY A 129 17.42 -38.76 10.90
CA GLY A 129 16.23 -39.20 11.63
C GLY A 129 16.16 -40.72 11.76
N LYS A 130 15.08 -41.34 11.29
CA LYS A 130 14.90 -42.80 11.24
C LYS A 130 15.19 -43.41 9.86
N SER A 131 15.71 -42.64 8.89
CA SER A 131 15.93 -43.13 7.53
C SER A 131 17.09 -44.13 7.41
N GLY A 132 17.97 -44.21 8.42
CA GLY A 132 19.18 -45.02 8.38
C GLY A 132 20.30 -44.44 7.49
N GLN A 133 20.12 -43.23 6.96
CA GLN A 133 21.16 -42.53 6.19
C GLN A 133 22.31 -42.04 7.09
N GLN A 134 23.45 -41.75 6.47
CA GLN A 134 24.60 -41.16 7.17
C GLN A 134 24.35 -39.69 7.53
N SER A 135 25.03 -39.22 8.57
CA SER A 135 25.10 -37.80 8.93
C SER A 135 25.93 -37.05 7.90
N VAL A 136 25.62 -35.77 7.67
CA VAL A 136 26.30 -34.92 6.68
C VAL A 136 26.68 -33.59 7.32
N THR A 137 27.88 -33.08 7.03
CA THR A 137 28.34 -31.78 7.53
C THR A 137 28.37 -30.78 6.39
N PHE A 138 27.53 -29.75 6.47
CA PHE A 138 27.43 -28.72 5.44
C PHE A 138 28.37 -27.56 5.80
N ASP A 139 29.38 -27.32 4.96
CA ASP A 139 30.34 -26.24 5.15
C ASP A 139 29.80 -24.89 4.64
N GLY A 140 30.42 -23.81 5.12
CA GLY A 140 30.02 -22.45 4.80
C GLY A 140 28.66 -22.07 5.40
N GLN A 141 28.23 -22.75 6.46
CA GLN A 141 26.96 -22.53 7.15
C GLN A 141 27.16 -21.76 8.46
N PRO A 142 26.15 -20.99 8.95
CA PRO A 142 26.24 -20.26 10.21
C PRO A 142 25.99 -21.21 11.40
N GLY A 143 26.99 -22.03 11.72
CA GLY A 143 26.95 -22.94 12.86
C GLY A 143 27.31 -22.26 14.18
N HIS A 144 27.02 -22.93 15.30
CA HIS A 144 27.32 -22.40 16.62
C HIS A 144 28.84 -22.40 16.87
N ASN A 145 29.45 -21.21 16.87
CA ASN A 145 30.92 -21.04 16.95
C ASN A 145 31.68 -21.84 15.86
N SER A 146 31.05 -22.08 14.71
CA SER A 146 31.61 -22.83 13.59
C SER A 146 31.15 -22.25 12.25
N SER A 147 31.88 -22.55 11.19
CA SER A 147 31.49 -22.23 9.80
C SER A 147 30.84 -23.42 9.08
N SER A 148 30.25 -24.34 9.84
CA SER A 148 29.60 -25.55 9.33
C SER A 148 28.48 -26.02 10.25
N ILE A 149 27.50 -26.71 9.68
CA ILE A 149 26.40 -27.35 10.42
C ILE A 149 26.45 -28.85 10.17
N ASN A 150 26.57 -29.62 11.25
CA ASN A 150 26.54 -31.08 11.21
C ASN A 150 25.11 -31.58 11.44
N CYS A 151 24.52 -32.18 10.41
CA CYS A 151 23.20 -32.79 10.47
C CYS A 151 23.31 -34.26 10.89
N ASN A 152 23.29 -34.50 12.20
CA ASN A 152 23.53 -35.81 12.81
C ASN A 152 22.39 -36.32 13.72
N LEU A 153 21.25 -35.64 13.78
CA LEU A 153 20.16 -36.06 14.67
C LEU A 153 19.47 -37.34 14.14
N THR A 154 19.53 -38.41 14.94
CA THR A 154 18.98 -39.74 14.62
C THR A 154 17.86 -40.13 15.59
N GLY A 155 17.04 -41.13 15.21
CA GLY A 155 15.99 -41.67 16.09
C GLY A 155 14.67 -40.89 16.10
N TYR A 156 14.62 -39.72 15.47
CA TYR A 156 13.42 -38.90 15.32
C TYR A 156 12.84 -39.01 13.91
N ASN A 157 11.52 -38.85 13.78
CA ASN A 157 10.91 -38.72 12.45
C ASN A 157 11.25 -37.33 11.89
N ASN A 158 11.75 -37.28 10.65
CA ASN A 158 11.93 -35.98 9.98
C ASN A 158 10.58 -35.34 9.64
N GLY A 159 10.54 -34.01 9.59
CA GLY A 159 9.34 -33.25 9.20
C GLY A 159 8.86 -32.27 10.27
N VAL A 160 7.57 -31.93 10.26
CA VAL A 160 6.97 -31.00 11.23
C VAL A 160 7.21 -31.51 12.64
N SER A 161 7.68 -30.63 13.53
CA SER A 161 8.05 -30.96 14.92
C SER A 161 9.18 -32.00 15.07
N GLY A 162 9.94 -32.25 14.01
CA GLY A 162 11.15 -33.09 14.01
C GLY A 162 12.31 -32.43 13.27
N PRO A 163 13.48 -33.10 13.18
CA PRO A 163 14.62 -32.55 12.45
C PRO A 163 14.34 -32.43 10.95
N LEU A 164 14.93 -31.42 10.30
CA LEU A 164 15.03 -31.37 8.86
C LEU A 164 15.76 -32.62 8.34
N SER A 165 15.25 -33.22 7.26
CA SER A 165 15.96 -34.28 6.56
C SER A 165 17.23 -33.74 5.91
N ILE A 166 18.21 -34.61 5.71
CA ILE A 166 19.44 -34.29 4.96
C ILE A 166 19.12 -33.70 3.58
N GLU A 167 18.09 -34.24 2.89
CA GLU A 167 17.67 -33.75 1.58
C GLU A 167 17.15 -32.31 1.62
N ASN A 168 16.28 -31.98 2.58
CA ASN A 168 15.74 -30.63 2.72
C ASN A 168 16.82 -29.65 3.16
N PHE A 169 17.73 -30.07 4.05
CA PHE A 169 18.87 -29.25 4.43
C PHE A 169 19.79 -29.00 3.24
N LYS A 170 20.02 -30.00 2.38
CA LYS A 170 20.82 -29.83 1.15
C LYS A 170 20.19 -28.82 0.19
N LYS A 171 18.87 -28.86 -0.01
CA LYS A 171 18.14 -27.86 -0.82
C LYS A 171 18.34 -26.44 -0.27
N LEU A 172 18.18 -26.30 1.05
CA LEU A 172 18.37 -25.02 1.74
C LEU A 172 19.81 -24.53 1.62
N ASN A 173 20.79 -25.40 1.90
CA ASN A 173 22.20 -25.10 1.76
C ASN A 173 22.54 -24.63 0.35
N ASN A 174 22.06 -25.32 -0.68
CA ASN A 174 22.33 -24.93 -2.06
C ASN A 174 21.79 -23.52 -2.37
N ALA A 175 20.56 -23.21 -1.93
CA ALA A 175 19.98 -21.89 -2.13
C ALA A 175 20.75 -20.80 -1.35
N TYR A 176 21.08 -21.06 -0.09
CA TYR A 176 21.83 -20.14 0.75
C TYR A 176 23.23 -19.87 0.16
N GLN A 177 23.96 -20.91 -0.24
CA GLN A 177 25.28 -20.78 -0.86
C GLN A 177 25.21 -20.02 -2.19
N ALA A 178 24.20 -20.32 -3.02
CA ALA A 178 24.02 -19.62 -4.29
C ALA A 178 23.80 -18.12 -4.09
N ILE A 179 22.90 -17.73 -3.19
CA ILE A 179 22.61 -16.31 -2.93
C ILE A 179 23.83 -15.64 -2.31
N GLN A 180 24.43 -16.23 -1.27
CA GLN A 180 25.56 -15.62 -0.56
C GLN A 180 26.78 -15.42 -1.45
N GLN A 181 27.16 -16.45 -2.21
CA GLN A 181 28.33 -16.36 -3.09
C GLN A 181 28.04 -15.43 -4.26
N ALA A 182 26.85 -15.45 -4.85
CA ALA A 182 26.50 -14.52 -5.93
C ALA A 182 26.51 -13.06 -5.49
N LEU A 183 25.94 -12.76 -4.31
CA LEU A 183 25.97 -11.39 -3.77
C LEU A 183 27.39 -10.94 -3.44
N LYS A 184 28.23 -11.84 -2.93
CA LYS A 184 29.62 -11.53 -2.59
C LYS A 184 30.49 -11.32 -3.83
N GLU A 185 30.45 -12.23 -4.80
CA GLU A 185 31.25 -12.16 -6.03
C GLU A 185 30.79 -11.01 -6.93
N GLY A 186 29.48 -10.77 -7.02
CA GLY A 186 28.89 -9.72 -7.85
C GLY A 186 28.89 -8.33 -7.22
N ASN A 187 29.34 -8.18 -5.97
CA ASN A 187 29.13 -6.98 -5.14
C ASN A 187 27.66 -6.50 -5.24
N GLY A 188 26.75 -7.41 -4.87
CA GLY A 188 25.33 -7.37 -5.17
C GLY A 188 24.96 -8.19 -6.41
N PHE A 189 23.73 -8.01 -6.90
CA PHE A 189 23.21 -8.65 -8.12
C PHE A 189 23.21 -7.64 -9.29
N PRO A 190 23.08 -8.06 -10.57
CA PRO A 190 23.06 -7.14 -11.71
C PRO A 190 21.85 -6.19 -11.66
N VAL A 191 21.93 -5.10 -12.41
CA VAL A 191 20.77 -4.25 -12.69
C VAL A 191 19.66 -5.08 -13.36
N LEU A 192 18.41 -4.69 -13.18
CA LEU A 192 17.24 -5.50 -13.53
C LEU A 192 16.97 -5.59 -15.04
N ASP A 193 17.55 -4.69 -15.84
CA ASP A 193 17.49 -4.72 -17.31
C ASP A 193 18.64 -5.51 -17.96
N ASN A 194 19.50 -6.16 -17.15
CA ASN A 194 20.64 -6.92 -17.64
C ASN A 194 20.68 -8.34 -17.05
N ALA A 195 21.00 -9.33 -17.89
CA ALA A 195 21.11 -10.73 -17.47
C ALA A 195 22.27 -10.98 -16.48
N GLY A 196 23.24 -10.07 -16.38
CA GLY A 196 24.39 -10.16 -15.49
C GLY A 196 25.49 -11.08 -16.00
N LYS A 197 26.29 -11.60 -15.07
CA LYS A 197 27.39 -12.54 -15.33
C LYS A 197 27.13 -13.85 -14.62
N SER A 198 27.55 -14.95 -15.24
CA SER A 198 27.54 -16.26 -14.60
C SER A 198 28.50 -16.27 -13.41
N VAL A 199 28.04 -16.84 -12.30
CA VAL A 199 28.80 -17.01 -11.05
C VAL A 199 28.95 -18.51 -10.82
N THR A 200 30.15 -18.97 -10.47
CA THR A 200 30.39 -20.39 -10.18
C THR A 200 30.28 -20.64 -8.68
N ILE A 201 29.22 -21.32 -8.26
CA ILE A 201 28.97 -21.62 -6.85
C ILE A 201 29.73 -22.89 -6.45
N LYS A 202 30.56 -22.80 -5.41
CA LYS A 202 31.25 -23.95 -4.82
C LYS A 202 30.55 -24.37 -3.54
N ILE A 203 30.15 -25.63 -3.48
CA ILE A 203 29.42 -26.20 -2.34
C ILE A 203 30.20 -27.39 -1.82
N THR A 204 30.47 -27.41 -0.52
CA THR A 204 31.17 -28.49 0.18
C THR A 204 30.24 -29.05 1.26
N THR A 205 30.09 -30.38 1.29
CA THR A 205 29.17 -31.14 2.17
C THR A 205 29.74 -32.50 2.51
#